data_AF-A0A2E5HYC2-F1
#
_entry.id   AF-A0A2E5HYC2-F1
#
_cell.length_a   1.000
_cell.length_b   1.000
_cell.length_c   1.000
_cell.angle_alpha   90.00
_cell.angle_beta   90.00
_cell.angle_gamma   90.00
#
_symmetry.space_group_name_H-M   'P 1'
#
loop_
_entity.id
_entity.type
_entity.pdbx_description
1 polymer ?
#
loop_
_entity_poly.entity_id
_entity_poly.type
_entity_poly.pdbx_seq_one_letter_code
_entity_poly.pdbx_strand_id
1 'polypeptide(L)'
;MFILNQAVSLVSVPPGSFIYHIVGLFALEAAFAISFSQYRRAKESEFGRFALAAGAALCLRVILAILAVLSIFGLANGNLLLPPLDRAFSLSTFLLLGWAFLSRSDDMTGDIVLSIGLILIAIGTVVALVLWSNVSASGIYYNNSTHDLLWVAPQVGLLLSIIVMLLWHRPEDWDLGFGIFILALSGTLLHLGFALNTQMLSGHISAFTRMTDLAIFPMFALVVYRRVLRLTVVIVDADESSSFMPLLESPVDPGLSPQIAKALAEIGVETNKSAAIESISRGVGTALGAEMALIWELDPDALFVRCIGGYDLLRSRKVVGFTLPVNQADSMRSAIISAGYHRLDSSTDEAEIRLLTDQVGMQYLAPALVAALPSVHEQRYAVMVLSPDSLADWNEDAGQLLLALVDPVARVLDNVTNEGQS
;
A
#
# COMPACT_ATOMS: atom_id res chain seq x y z
N MET A 1 -20.81 31.62 -22.30
CA MET A 1 -21.77 30.56 -22.70
C MET A 1 -21.22 29.61 -23.76
N PHE A 2 -20.59 30.07 -24.85
CA PHE A 2 -20.10 29.20 -25.94
C PHE A 2 -19.09 28.12 -25.49
N ILE A 3 -18.08 28.49 -24.70
CA ILE A 3 -17.03 27.57 -24.21
C ILE A 3 -17.62 26.48 -23.30
N LEU A 4 -18.56 26.84 -22.42
CA LEU A 4 -19.19 25.87 -21.50
C LEU A 4 -20.01 24.82 -22.27
N ASN A 5 -20.77 25.25 -23.29
CA ASN A 5 -21.53 24.32 -24.13
C ASN A 5 -20.62 23.39 -24.95
N GLN A 6 -19.48 23.89 -25.44
CA GLN A 6 -18.48 23.06 -26.11
C GLN A 6 -17.85 22.03 -25.17
N ALA A 7 -17.50 22.44 -23.94
CA ALA A 7 -16.97 21.53 -22.93
C ALA A 7 -17.99 20.43 -22.57
N VAL A 8 -19.27 20.80 -22.37
CA VAL A 8 -20.37 19.86 -22.10
C VAL A 8 -20.56 18.88 -23.25
N SER A 9 -20.56 19.36 -24.50
CA SER A 9 -20.67 18.52 -25.68
C SER A 9 -19.50 17.52 -25.79
N LEU A 10 -18.28 17.97 -25.49
CA LEU A 10 -17.08 17.15 -25.57
C LEU A 10 -17.16 15.90 -24.67
N VAL A 11 -17.62 16.01 -23.43
CA VAL A 11 -17.68 14.84 -22.51
C VAL A 11 -18.97 14.01 -22.61
N SER A 12 -20.04 14.58 -23.18
CA SER A 12 -21.36 13.94 -23.21
C SER A 12 -21.73 13.31 -24.54
N VAL A 13 -21.09 13.71 -25.65
CA VAL A 13 -21.43 13.27 -27.01
C VAL A 13 -20.21 12.63 -27.69
N PRO A 14 -20.38 11.60 -28.55
CA PRO A 14 -19.31 11.12 -29.42
C PRO A 14 -18.76 12.25 -30.32
N PRO A 15 -17.43 12.34 -30.54
CA PRO A 15 -16.38 11.38 -30.15
C PRO A 15 -15.81 11.59 -28.73
N GLY A 16 -16.00 12.73 -28.07
CA GLY A 16 -15.29 12.99 -26.81
C GLY A 16 -15.80 12.18 -25.61
N SER A 17 -17.04 11.70 -25.63
CA SER A 17 -17.52 10.68 -24.68
C SER A 17 -16.68 9.38 -24.74
N PHE A 18 -16.02 9.07 -25.86
CA PHE A 18 -15.13 7.92 -25.96
C PHE A 18 -13.81 8.15 -25.21
N ILE A 19 -13.26 9.38 -25.31
CA ILE A 19 -12.06 9.79 -24.57
C ILE A 19 -12.32 9.67 -23.06
N TYR A 20 -13.50 10.08 -22.61
CA TYR A 20 -13.93 9.91 -21.22
C TYR A 20 -13.82 8.45 -20.74
N HIS A 21 -14.38 7.51 -21.51
CA HIS A 21 -14.30 6.09 -21.16
C HIS A 21 -12.86 5.58 -21.15
N ILE A 22 -12.06 5.91 -22.17
CA ILE A 22 -10.66 5.48 -22.24
C ILE A 22 -9.84 5.97 -21.04
N VAL A 23 -9.91 7.27 -20.74
CA VAL A 23 -9.14 7.86 -19.65
C VAL A 23 -9.55 7.25 -18.32
N GLY A 24 -10.86 7.09 -18.08
CA GLY A 24 -11.35 6.46 -16.86
C GLY A 24 -10.95 4.99 -16.73
N LEU A 25 -11.00 4.23 -17.83
CA LEU A 25 -10.60 2.82 -17.85
C LEU A 25 -9.11 2.67 -17.55
N PHE A 26 -8.23 3.41 -18.23
CA PHE A 26 -6.78 3.32 -17.98
C PHE A 26 -6.40 3.74 -16.57
N ALA A 27 -7.04 4.79 -16.03
CA ALA A 27 -6.77 5.23 -14.66
C ALA A 27 -7.19 4.17 -13.62
N LEU A 28 -8.38 3.58 -13.76
CA LEU A 28 -8.85 2.53 -12.86
C LEU A 28 -8.08 1.21 -13.05
N GLU A 29 -7.67 0.88 -14.28
CA GLU A 29 -6.80 -0.25 -14.58
C GLU A 29 -5.45 -0.09 -13.89
N ALA A 30 -4.82 1.08 -13.98
CA ALA A 30 -3.55 1.35 -13.29
C ALA A 30 -3.71 1.20 -11.77
N ALA A 31 -4.75 1.79 -11.19
CA ALA A 31 -5.06 1.65 -9.76
C ALA A 31 -5.24 0.18 -9.38
N PHE A 32 -5.98 -0.60 -10.17
CA PHE A 32 -6.21 -2.03 -9.96
C PHE A 32 -4.92 -2.84 -10.07
N ALA A 33 -4.16 -2.68 -11.15
CA ALA A 33 -2.95 -3.45 -11.42
C ALA A 33 -1.90 -3.24 -10.30
N ILE A 34 -1.71 -1.99 -9.89
CA ILE A 34 -0.75 -1.63 -8.82
C ILE A 34 -1.19 -2.24 -7.48
N SER A 35 -2.43 -1.99 -7.06
CA SER A 35 -2.94 -2.49 -5.78
C SER A 35 -3.03 -4.02 -5.73
N PHE A 36 -3.48 -4.66 -6.82
CA PHE A 36 -3.55 -6.12 -6.91
C PHE A 36 -2.16 -6.78 -6.88
N SER A 37 -1.18 -6.18 -7.55
CA SER A 37 0.21 -6.65 -7.49
C SER A 37 0.74 -6.62 -6.05
N GLN A 38 0.48 -5.55 -5.29
CA GLN A 38 0.91 -5.47 -3.89
C GLN A 38 0.16 -6.42 -2.98
N TYR A 39 -1.16 -6.54 -3.15
CA TYR A 39 -1.96 -7.52 -2.42
C TYR A 39 -1.47 -8.96 -2.63
N ARG A 40 -1.05 -9.31 -3.85
CA ARG A 40 -0.46 -10.64 -4.12
C ARG A 40 0.87 -10.88 -3.43
N ARG A 41 1.67 -9.82 -3.19
CA ARG A 41 2.95 -9.89 -2.47
C ARG A 41 2.74 -9.99 -0.96
N ALA A 42 1.72 -9.32 -0.42
CA ALA A 42 1.36 -9.36 0.99
C ALA A 42 -0.17 -9.50 1.15
N LYS A 43 -0.65 -10.73 1.35
CA LYS A 43 -2.09 -11.06 1.37
C LYS A 43 -2.87 -10.42 2.52
N GLU A 44 -2.19 -9.98 3.58
CA GLU A 44 -2.82 -9.28 4.72
C GLU A 44 -2.79 -7.75 4.57
N SER A 45 -2.38 -7.23 3.40
CA SER A 45 -2.26 -5.79 3.18
C SER A 45 -3.58 -5.09 2.85
N GLU A 46 -3.68 -3.81 3.22
CA GLU A 46 -4.80 -2.93 2.88
C GLU A 46 -5.04 -2.77 1.37
N PHE A 47 -4.05 -3.09 0.53
CA PHE A 47 -4.17 -3.01 -0.93
C PHE A 47 -5.21 -3.96 -1.51
N GLY A 48 -5.58 -5.04 -0.80
CA GLY A 48 -6.67 -5.93 -1.26
C GLY A 48 -7.98 -5.17 -1.47
N ARG A 49 -8.26 -4.18 -0.62
CA ARG A 49 -9.50 -3.38 -0.68
C ARG A 49 -9.43 -2.32 -1.78
N PHE A 50 -8.29 -1.66 -1.95
CA PHE A 50 -8.06 -0.78 -3.09
C PHE A 50 -8.16 -1.54 -4.43
N ALA A 51 -7.65 -2.76 -4.49
CA ALA A 51 -7.77 -3.63 -5.66
C ALA A 51 -9.23 -4.01 -5.92
N LEU A 52 -9.97 -4.41 -4.88
CA LEU A 52 -11.39 -4.74 -5.04
C LEU A 52 -12.22 -3.53 -5.49
N ALA A 53 -12.01 -2.36 -4.88
CA ALA A 53 -12.70 -1.13 -5.25
C ALA A 53 -12.37 -0.69 -6.69
N ALA A 54 -11.07 -0.66 -7.05
CA ALA A 54 -10.62 -0.30 -8.38
C ALA A 54 -11.13 -1.30 -9.44
N GLY A 55 -11.02 -2.60 -9.17
CA GLY A 55 -11.46 -3.66 -10.09
C GLY A 55 -12.97 -3.67 -10.28
N ALA A 56 -13.75 -3.53 -9.20
CA ALA A 56 -15.20 -3.43 -9.29
C ALA A 56 -15.64 -2.17 -10.06
N ALA A 57 -15.05 -1.01 -9.76
CA ALA A 57 -15.31 0.23 -10.49
C ALA A 57 -14.93 0.10 -11.98
N LEU A 58 -13.78 -0.52 -12.28
CA LEU A 58 -13.34 -0.78 -13.65
C LEU A 58 -14.36 -1.64 -14.41
N CYS A 59 -14.83 -2.75 -13.82
CA CYS A 59 -15.85 -3.60 -14.42
C CYS A 59 -17.13 -2.83 -14.75
N LEU A 60 -17.61 -1.98 -13.84
CA LEU A 60 -18.77 -1.11 -14.08
C LEU A 60 -18.53 -0.18 -15.28
N ARG A 61 -17.34 0.43 -15.38
CA ARG A 61 -17.00 1.32 -16.49
C ARG A 61 -16.87 0.58 -17.83
N VAL A 62 -16.34 -0.64 -17.84
CA VAL A 62 -16.29 -1.50 -19.03
C VAL A 62 -17.71 -1.83 -19.50
N ILE A 63 -18.62 -2.19 -18.60
CA ILE A 63 -20.02 -2.45 -18.94
C ILE A 63 -20.67 -1.23 -19.60
N LEU A 64 -20.50 -0.01 -19.05
CA LEU A 64 -21.02 1.21 -19.67
C LEU A 64 -20.41 1.48 -21.04
N ALA A 65 -19.10 1.29 -21.21
CA ALA A 65 -18.44 1.49 -22.49
C ALA A 65 -18.97 0.52 -23.56
N ILE A 66 -19.14 -0.76 -23.21
CA ILE A 66 -19.73 -1.78 -24.09
C ILE A 66 -21.16 -1.38 -24.46
N LEU A 67 -22.01 -1.01 -23.49
CA LEU A 67 -23.39 -0.59 -23.77
C LEU A 67 -23.45 0.66 -24.66
N ALA A 68 -22.53 1.62 -24.47
CA ALA A 68 -22.43 2.79 -25.32
C ALA A 68 -22.09 2.40 -26.76
N VAL A 69 -21.12 1.51 -26.96
CA VAL A 69 -20.74 0.98 -28.28
C VAL A 69 -21.90 0.20 -28.92
N LEU A 70 -22.55 -0.70 -28.19
CA LEU A 70 -23.71 -1.44 -28.69
C LEU A 70 -24.86 -0.52 -29.10
N SER A 71 -25.04 0.60 -28.40
CA SER A 71 -26.05 1.61 -28.72
C SER A 71 -25.74 2.33 -30.05
N ILE A 72 -24.46 2.56 -30.37
CA ILE A 72 -24.06 3.15 -31.65
C ILE A 72 -24.43 2.22 -32.82
N PHE A 73 -24.29 0.91 -32.64
CA PHE A 73 -24.68 -0.10 -33.64
C PHE A 73 -26.17 -0.42 -33.65
N GLY A 74 -27.00 0.24 -32.82
CA GLY A 74 -28.42 -0.03 -32.71
C GLY A 74 -28.77 -1.37 -32.06
N LEU A 75 -27.80 -2.07 -31.45
CA LEU A 75 -27.99 -3.35 -30.77
C LEU A 75 -28.58 -3.18 -29.36
N ALA A 76 -28.52 -1.96 -28.80
CA ALA A 76 -29.07 -1.61 -27.51
C ALA A 76 -29.74 -0.23 -27.55
N ASN A 77 -30.82 -0.03 -26.79
CA ASN A 77 -31.45 1.28 -26.66
C ASN A 77 -30.67 2.14 -25.65
N GLY A 78 -29.71 2.92 -26.15
CA GLY A 78 -28.84 3.76 -25.32
C GLY A 78 -29.61 4.81 -24.50
N ASN A 79 -30.69 5.38 -25.03
CA ASN A 79 -31.49 6.39 -24.33
C ASN A 79 -32.28 5.81 -23.15
N LEU A 80 -32.58 4.51 -23.22
CA LEU A 80 -33.25 3.78 -22.15
C LEU A 80 -32.26 3.28 -21.09
N LEU A 81 -31.17 2.66 -21.52
CA LEU A 81 -30.29 1.91 -20.63
C LEU A 81 -29.20 2.76 -19.98
N LEU A 82 -28.50 3.59 -20.77
CA LEU A 82 -27.32 4.31 -20.30
C LEU A 82 -27.61 5.29 -19.16
N PRO A 83 -28.71 6.07 -19.14
CA PRO A 83 -28.84 7.14 -18.15
C PRO A 83 -29.00 6.62 -16.71
N PRO A 84 -29.92 5.67 -16.41
CA PRO A 84 -30.00 5.09 -15.07
C PRO A 84 -28.74 4.33 -14.67
N LEU A 85 -28.11 3.60 -15.60
CA LEU A 85 -26.89 2.83 -15.33
C LEU A 85 -25.69 3.75 -15.04
N ASP A 86 -25.54 4.84 -15.78
CA ASP A 86 -24.50 5.84 -15.57
C ASP A 86 -24.60 6.45 -14.15
N ARG A 87 -25.81 6.80 -13.70
CA ARG A 87 -26.05 7.27 -12.33
C ARG A 87 -25.74 6.22 -11.27
N ALA A 88 -26.24 5.00 -11.45
CA ALA A 88 -26.04 3.89 -10.52
C ALA A 88 -24.56 3.52 -10.38
N PHE A 89 -23.84 3.47 -11.50
CA PHE A 89 -22.43 3.09 -11.50
C PHE A 89 -21.55 4.21 -10.96
N SER A 90 -21.91 5.48 -11.19
CA SER A 90 -21.25 6.61 -10.53
C SER A 90 -21.42 6.54 -9.02
N LEU A 91 -22.64 6.29 -8.53
CA LEU A 91 -22.92 6.16 -7.09
C LEU A 91 -22.18 4.95 -6.48
N SER A 92 -22.18 3.81 -7.19
CA SER A 92 -21.44 2.62 -6.78
C SER A 92 -19.93 2.87 -6.72
N THR A 93 -19.39 3.62 -7.69
CA THR A 93 -17.96 3.98 -7.73
C THR A 93 -17.60 4.85 -6.52
N PHE A 94 -18.41 5.87 -6.20
CA PHE A 94 -18.16 6.69 -5.01
C PHE A 94 -18.25 5.89 -3.71
N LEU A 95 -19.19 4.94 -3.62
CA LEU A 95 -19.30 4.05 -2.47
C LEU A 95 -18.08 3.12 -2.34
N LEU A 96 -17.63 2.51 -3.44
CA LEU A 96 -16.45 1.64 -3.48
C LEU A 96 -15.17 2.38 -3.10
N LEU A 97 -14.96 3.56 -3.68
CA LEU A 97 -13.80 4.40 -3.35
C LEU A 97 -13.87 4.87 -1.89
N GLY A 98 -15.04 5.34 -1.45
CA GLY A 98 -15.25 5.77 -0.06
C GLY A 98 -14.98 4.65 0.93
N TRP A 99 -15.48 3.45 0.65
CA TRP A 99 -15.18 2.24 1.41
C TRP A 99 -13.69 1.95 1.44
N ALA A 100 -12.98 2.00 0.31
CA ALA A 100 -11.53 1.74 0.26
C ALA A 100 -10.73 2.71 1.16
N PHE A 101 -11.11 4.00 1.20
CA PHE A 101 -10.45 4.99 2.05
C PHE A 101 -10.81 4.90 3.54
N LEU A 102 -12.07 4.56 3.87
CA LEU A 102 -12.58 4.73 5.23
C LEU A 102 -12.50 3.48 6.09
N SER A 103 -12.77 2.29 5.55
CA SER A 103 -12.81 1.09 6.41
C SER A 103 -11.38 0.63 6.74
N ARG A 104 -11.23 -0.23 7.75
CA ARG A 104 -9.96 -0.84 8.16
C ARG A 104 -10.02 -2.35 7.95
N SER A 105 -8.87 -3.05 7.98
CA SER A 105 -8.79 -4.51 7.75
C SER A 105 -9.69 -5.32 8.68
N ASP A 106 -9.91 -4.85 9.91
CA ASP A 106 -10.68 -5.56 10.93
C ASP A 106 -12.08 -4.97 11.17
N ASP A 107 -12.50 -3.98 10.36
CA ASP A 107 -13.78 -3.30 10.55
C ASP A 107 -14.90 -3.90 9.68
N MET A 108 -15.67 -4.80 10.29
CA MET A 108 -16.85 -5.42 9.67
C MET A 108 -17.93 -4.39 9.28
N THR A 109 -17.97 -3.23 9.93
CA THR A 109 -19.01 -2.22 9.69
C THR A 109 -18.91 -1.66 8.28
N GLY A 110 -17.68 -1.37 7.83
CA GLY A 110 -17.44 -0.86 6.48
C GLY A 110 -17.90 -1.82 5.39
N ASP A 111 -17.61 -3.11 5.56
CA ASP A 111 -17.99 -4.15 4.59
C ASP A 111 -19.51 -4.36 4.55
N ILE A 112 -20.19 -4.28 5.71
CA ILE A 112 -21.65 -4.32 5.78
C ILE A 112 -22.27 -3.11 5.06
N VAL A 113 -21.76 -1.89 5.32
CA VAL A 113 -22.25 -0.67 4.67
C VAL A 113 -22.06 -0.72 3.16
N LEU A 114 -20.89 -1.17 2.70
CA LEU A 114 -20.64 -1.37 1.27
C LEU A 114 -21.63 -2.39 0.68
N SER A 115 -21.78 -3.55 1.31
CA SER A 115 -22.63 -4.63 0.80
C SER A 115 -24.10 -4.22 0.72
N ILE A 116 -24.64 -3.66 1.80
CA ILE A 116 -26.01 -3.15 1.84
C ILE A 116 -26.18 -2.00 0.83
N GLY A 117 -25.22 -1.08 0.76
CA GLY A 117 -25.26 0.03 -0.18
C GLY A 117 -25.31 -0.43 -1.63
N LEU A 118 -24.48 -1.38 -2.03
CA LEU A 118 -24.48 -1.95 -3.39
C LEU A 118 -25.79 -2.70 -3.69
N ILE A 119 -26.36 -3.44 -2.72
CA ILE A 119 -27.66 -4.10 -2.88
C ILE A 119 -28.76 -3.05 -3.11
N LEU A 120 -28.79 -1.99 -2.31
CA LEU A 120 -29.78 -0.91 -2.46
C LEU A 120 -29.63 -0.19 -3.81
N ILE A 121 -28.40 0.07 -4.26
CA ILE A 121 -28.13 0.65 -5.58
C ILE A 121 -28.59 -0.29 -6.69
N ALA A 122 -28.35 -1.59 -6.58
CA ALA A 122 -28.80 -2.57 -7.57
C ALA A 122 -30.33 -2.62 -7.67
N ILE A 123 -31.04 -2.66 -6.53
CA ILE A 123 -32.50 -2.58 -6.48
C ILE A 123 -32.98 -1.26 -7.10
N GLY A 124 -32.39 -0.14 -6.70
CA GLY A 124 -32.70 1.18 -7.25
C GLY A 124 -32.49 1.26 -8.75
N THR A 125 -31.47 0.58 -9.29
CA THR A 125 -31.18 0.50 -10.72
C THR A 125 -32.28 -0.22 -11.48
N VAL A 126 -32.71 -1.38 -10.98
CA VAL A 126 -33.82 -2.15 -11.59
C VAL A 126 -35.10 -1.31 -11.60
N VAL A 127 -35.43 -0.69 -10.47
CA VAL A 127 -36.60 0.19 -10.35
C VAL A 127 -36.49 1.38 -11.31
N ALA A 128 -35.33 2.04 -11.37
CA ALA A 128 -35.11 3.18 -12.25
C ALA A 128 -35.23 2.81 -13.74
N LEU A 129 -34.73 1.65 -14.15
CA LEU A 129 -34.86 1.15 -15.53
C LEU A 129 -36.33 0.92 -15.89
N VAL A 130 -37.10 0.29 -15.00
CA VAL A 130 -38.53 0.04 -15.22
C VAL A 130 -39.30 1.36 -15.28
N LEU A 131 -39.11 2.24 -14.31
CA LEU A 131 -39.83 3.52 -14.27
C LEU A 131 -39.46 4.42 -15.46
N TRP A 132 -38.17 4.49 -15.81
CA TRP A 132 -37.71 5.28 -16.95
C TRP A 132 -38.23 4.74 -18.29
N SER A 133 -38.38 3.42 -18.43
CA SER A 133 -38.89 2.82 -19.68
C SER A 133 -40.25 3.39 -20.10
N ASN A 134 -41.13 3.66 -19.14
CA ASN A 134 -42.46 4.21 -19.38
C ASN A 134 -42.44 5.68 -19.83
N VAL A 135 -41.38 6.42 -19.51
CA VAL A 135 -41.27 7.86 -19.76
C VAL A 135 -40.31 8.17 -20.91
N SER A 136 -39.33 7.31 -21.17
CA SER A 136 -38.26 7.53 -22.15
C SER A 136 -38.75 7.81 -23.58
N ALA A 137 -39.93 7.30 -23.94
CA ALA A 137 -40.56 7.53 -25.25
C ALA A 137 -41.19 8.92 -25.42
N SER A 138 -41.34 9.70 -24.33
CA SER A 138 -41.98 11.02 -24.34
C SER A 138 -41.08 12.16 -24.85
N GLY A 139 -39.83 11.87 -25.24
CA GLY A 139 -38.87 12.87 -25.72
C GLY A 139 -38.27 13.76 -24.62
N ILE A 140 -38.56 13.48 -23.34
CA ILE A 140 -37.97 14.17 -22.20
C ILE A 140 -36.53 13.69 -22.00
N TYR A 141 -35.60 14.62 -21.81
CA TYR A 141 -34.22 14.30 -21.46
C TYR A 141 -34.10 13.84 -20.01
N TYR A 142 -33.28 12.81 -19.77
CA TYR A 142 -33.15 12.20 -18.44
C TYR A 142 -32.72 13.20 -17.37
N ASN A 143 -31.74 14.06 -17.70
CA ASN A 143 -31.21 15.10 -16.81
C ASN A 143 -32.26 16.14 -16.35
N ASN A 144 -33.38 16.26 -17.07
CA ASN A 144 -34.47 17.17 -16.74
C ASN A 144 -35.67 16.44 -16.11
N SER A 145 -35.50 15.17 -15.72
CA SER A 145 -36.55 14.34 -15.15
C SER A 145 -36.42 14.19 -13.64
N THR A 146 -37.53 13.91 -12.96
CA THR A 146 -37.53 13.56 -11.54
C THR A 146 -36.75 12.27 -11.25
N HIS A 147 -36.59 11.40 -12.24
CA HIS A 147 -35.79 10.18 -12.12
C HIS A 147 -34.31 10.45 -11.92
N ASP A 148 -33.78 11.53 -12.52
CA ASP A 148 -32.39 11.94 -12.30
C ASP A 148 -32.19 12.46 -10.86
N LEU A 149 -33.15 13.24 -10.35
CA LEU A 149 -33.10 13.76 -8.99
C LEU A 149 -33.06 12.65 -7.92
N LEU A 150 -33.75 11.53 -8.17
CA LEU A 150 -33.73 10.35 -7.29
C LEU A 150 -32.34 9.71 -7.17
N TRP A 151 -31.43 9.95 -8.12
CA TRP A 151 -30.04 9.51 -8.05
C TRP A 151 -29.11 10.57 -7.49
N VAL A 152 -29.29 11.82 -7.94
CA VAL A 152 -28.40 12.93 -7.56
C VAL A 152 -28.50 13.22 -6.06
N ALA A 153 -29.68 13.14 -5.46
CA ALA A 153 -29.84 13.38 -4.02
C ALA A 153 -29.08 12.34 -3.16
N PRO A 154 -29.22 11.02 -3.36
CA PRO A 154 -28.37 10.02 -2.70
C PRO A 154 -26.87 10.19 -2.98
N GLN A 155 -26.47 10.58 -4.20
CA GLN A 155 -25.06 10.85 -4.50
C GLN A 155 -24.50 11.98 -3.66
N VAL A 156 -25.22 13.11 -3.56
CA VAL A 156 -24.82 14.24 -2.70
C VAL A 156 -24.75 13.80 -1.24
N GLY A 157 -25.75 13.08 -0.75
CA GLY A 157 -25.78 12.55 0.62
C GLY A 157 -24.57 11.67 0.92
N LEU A 158 -24.29 10.69 0.05
CA LEU A 158 -23.14 9.80 0.20
C LEU A 158 -21.81 10.56 0.20
N LEU A 159 -21.62 11.48 -0.75
CA LEU A 159 -20.39 12.27 -0.86
C LEU A 159 -20.17 13.15 0.37
N LEU A 160 -21.21 13.80 0.87
CA LEU A 160 -21.15 14.56 2.12
C LEU A 160 -20.80 13.66 3.31
N SER A 161 -21.43 12.49 3.43
CA SER A 161 -21.11 11.53 4.49
C SER A 161 -19.66 11.06 4.44
N ILE A 162 -19.13 10.75 3.25
CA ILE A 162 -17.72 10.36 3.08
C ILE A 162 -16.79 11.52 3.48
N ILE A 163 -17.06 12.75 3.02
CA ILE A 163 -16.26 13.92 3.36
C ILE A 163 -16.24 14.16 4.88
N VAL A 164 -17.40 14.12 5.53
CA VAL A 164 -17.51 14.27 6.99
C VAL A 164 -16.73 13.17 7.71
N MET A 165 -16.86 11.91 7.26
CA MET A 165 -16.13 10.79 7.85
C MET A 165 -14.61 10.91 7.65
N LEU A 166 -14.14 11.37 6.48
CA LEU A 166 -12.73 11.62 6.22
C LEU A 166 -12.17 12.71 7.14
N LEU A 167 -12.90 13.80 7.33
CA LEU A 167 -12.48 14.89 8.22
C LEU A 167 -12.48 14.48 9.70
N TRP A 168 -13.39 13.58 10.09
CA TRP A 168 -13.49 13.07 11.46
C TRP A 168 -12.39 12.05 11.76
N HIS A 169 -12.26 11.01 10.92
CA HIS A 169 -11.36 9.88 11.20
C HIS A 169 -9.92 10.13 10.75
N ARG A 170 -9.70 11.04 9.79
CA ARG A 170 -8.41 11.39 9.18
C ARG A 170 -7.50 10.17 8.93
N PRO A 171 -7.96 9.20 8.11
CA PRO A 171 -7.13 8.05 7.73
C PRO A 171 -5.89 8.48 6.93
N GLU A 172 -5.01 7.54 6.62
CA GLU A 172 -3.83 7.83 5.79
C GLU A 172 -4.24 8.41 4.42
N ASP A 173 -3.50 9.41 3.94
CA ASP A 173 -3.82 10.19 2.72
C ASP A 173 -5.26 10.78 2.69
N TRP A 174 -5.83 11.11 3.86
CA TRP A 174 -7.15 11.75 3.95
C TRP A 174 -7.21 13.08 3.18
N ASP A 175 -6.08 13.77 3.02
CA ASP A 175 -5.93 15.02 2.28
C ASP A 175 -6.26 14.84 0.79
N LEU A 176 -5.69 13.79 0.17
CA LEU A 176 -5.96 13.44 -1.22
C LEU A 176 -7.36 12.84 -1.39
N GLY A 177 -7.79 12.00 -0.45
CA GLY A 177 -9.17 11.49 -0.42
C GLY A 177 -10.18 12.63 -0.36
N PHE A 178 -9.97 13.60 0.53
CA PHE A 178 -10.81 14.79 0.65
C PHE A 178 -10.88 15.59 -0.66
N GLY A 179 -9.73 15.80 -1.33
CA GLY A 179 -9.69 16.43 -2.65
C GLY A 179 -10.53 15.69 -3.71
N ILE A 180 -10.43 14.37 -3.76
CA ILE A 180 -11.22 13.52 -4.66
C ILE A 180 -12.73 13.71 -4.41
N PHE A 181 -13.19 13.59 -3.16
CA PHE A 181 -14.62 13.64 -2.86
C PHE A 181 -15.20 15.06 -2.92
N ILE A 182 -14.43 16.10 -2.64
CA ILE A 182 -14.86 17.48 -2.92
C ILE A 182 -15.01 17.72 -4.41
N LEU A 183 -14.09 17.21 -5.24
CA LEU A 183 -14.22 17.35 -6.68
C LEU A 183 -15.47 16.61 -7.18
N ALA A 184 -15.72 15.39 -6.68
CA ALA A 184 -16.93 14.63 -6.98
C ALA A 184 -18.20 15.39 -6.57
N LEU A 185 -18.20 15.97 -5.37
CA LEU A 185 -19.32 16.74 -4.83
C LEU A 185 -19.57 17.99 -5.66
N SER A 186 -18.52 18.73 -6.04
CA SER A 186 -18.68 19.94 -6.84
C SER A 186 -19.29 19.66 -8.22
N GLY A 187 -18.86 18.60 -8.91
CA GLY A 187 -19.46 18.18 -10.18
C GLY A 187 -20.93 17.79 -10.03
N THR A 188 -21.26 17.07 -8.95
CA THR A 188 -22.63 16.63 -8.65
C THR A 188 -23.53 17.80 -8.26
N LEU A 189 -23.04 18.76 -7.46
CA LEU A 189 -23.76 19.96 -7.08
C LEU A 189 -23.95 20.92 -8.26
N LEU A 190 -22.96 21.06 -9.15
CA LEU A 190 -23.11 21.81 -10.38
C LEU A 190 -24.21 21.20 -11.25
N HIS A 191 -24.17 19.88 -11.48
CA HIS A 191 -25.23 19.18 -12.20
C HIS A 191 -26.61 19.42 -11.57
N LEU A 192 -26.73 19.26 -10.24
CA LEU A 192 -27.97 19.52 -9.51
C LEU A 192 -28.45 20.97 -9.65
N GLY A 193 -27.55 21.94 -9.52
CA GLY A 193 -27.87 23.37 -9.63
C GLY A 193 -28.39 23.73 -11.02
N PHE A 194 -27.81 23.17 -12.07
CA PHE A 194 -28.31 23.34 -13.43
C PHE A 194 -29.63 22.59 -13.63
N ALA A 195 -29.77 21.36 -13.15
CA ALA A 195 -30.99 20.57 -13.30
C ALA A 195 -32.21 21.23 -12.63
N LEU A 196 -32.02 21.92 -11.50
CA LEU A 196 -33.08 22.62 -10.77
C LEU A 196 -33.41 24.02 -11.32
N ASN A 197 -32.40 24.79 -11.77
CA ASN A 197 -32.62 26.19 -12.15
C ASN A 197 -32.82 26.41 -13.65
N THR A 198 -32.35 25.49 -14.48
CA THR A 198 -32.34 25.66 -15.93
C THR A 198 -32.63 24.33 -16.60
N GLN A 199 -33.76 24.20 -17.30
CA GLN A 199 -34.02 23.05 -18.20
C GLN A 199 -33.05 23.00 -19.41
N MET A 200 -31.86 23.61 -19.29
CA MET A 200 -30.81 23.74 -20.30
C MET A 200 -29.85 22.54 -20.36
N LEU A 201 -29.98 21.54 -19.48
CA LEU A 201 -29.25 20.28 -19.64
C LEU A 201 -29.88 19.47 -20.78
N SER A 202 -29.47 19.76 -22.01
CA SER A 202 -29.81 18.93 -23.16
C SER A 202 -29.08 17.59 -23.06
N GLY A 203 -29.82 16.49 -23.18
CA GLY A 203 -29.27 15.13 -23.23
C GLY A 203 -29.49 14.30 -21.96
N HIS A 204 -29.06 13.04 -22.02
CA HIS A 204 -29.33 12.07 -20.96
C HIS A 204 -28.14 11.85 -19.99
N ILE A 205 -27.01 12.50 -20.24
CA ILE A 205 -25.74 12.27 -19.55
C ILE A 205 -25.34 13.51 -18.74
N SER A 206 -24.86 13.32 -17.51
CA SER A 206 -24.35 14.39 -16.65
C SER A 206 -22.94 14.75 -17.08
N ALA A 207 -22.82 15.86 -17.80
CA ALA A 207 -21.52 16.35 -18.27
C ALA A 207 -20.60 16.73 -17.12
N PHE A 208 -21.14 17.41 -16.10
CA PHE A 208 -20.35 17.92 -14.98
C PHE A 208 -19.77 16.80 -14.12
N THR A 209 -20.53 15.73 -13.88
CA THR A 209 -20.02 14.54 -13.19
C THR A 209 -18.92 13.86 -14.00
N ARG A 210 -19.07 13.77 -15.33
CA ARG A 210 -18.02 13.20 -16.18
C ARG A 210 -16.74 14.04 -16.23
N MET A 211 -16.86 15.37 -16.21
CA MET A 211 -15.71 16.26 -16.15
C MET A 211 -14.90 16.07 -14.87
N THR A 212 -15.56 15.88 -13.73
CA THR A 212 -14.87 15.65 -12.46
C THR A 212 -14.30 14.23 -12.38
N ASP A 213 -15.00 13.23 -12.90
CA ASP A 213 -14.51 11.85 -13.06
C ASP A 213 -13.16 11.78 -13.81
N LEU A 214 -12.97 12.59 -14.86
CA LEU A 214 -11.70 12.68 -15.61
C LEU A 214 -10.50 13.07 -14.74
N ALA A 215 -10.73 13.75 -13.63
CA ALA A 215 -9.69 14.13 -12.67
C ALA A 215 -9.66 13.19 -11.46
N ILE A 216 -10.81 12.69 -11.01
CA ILE A 216 -10.95 11.79 -9.86
C ILE A 216 -10.24 10.45 -10.10
N PHE A 217 -10.42 9.80 -11.25
CA PHE A 217 -9.83 8.48 -11.46
C PHE A 217 -8.30 8.53 -11.54
N PRO A 218 -7.67 9.46 -12.26
CA PRO A 218 -6.22 9.61 -12.21
C PRO A 218 -5.71 9.97 -10.81
N MET A 219 -6.42 10.81 -10.05
CA MET A 219 -6.05 11.11 -8.66
C MET A 219 -6.14 9.88 -7.76
N PHE A 220 -7.16 9.03 -7.94
CA PHE A 220 -7.26 7.77 -7.21
C PHE A 220 -6.10 6.83 -7.53
N ALA A 221 -5.74 6.69 -8.81
CA ALA A 221 -4.57 5.92 -9.24
C ALA A 221 -3.27 6.49 -8.63
N LEU A 222 -3.14 7.82 -8.58
CA LEU A 222 -2.02 8.51 -7.95
C LEU A 222 -1.93 8.22 -6.44
N VAL A 223 -3.06 8.19 -5.72
CA VAL A 223 -3.08 7.82 -4.30
C VAL A 223 -2.56 6.40 -4.11
N VAL A 224 -3.08 5.44 -4.88
CA VAL A 224 -2.61 4.05 -4.83
C VAL A 224 -1.11 3.98 -5.12
N TYR A 225 -0.65 4.65 -6.18
CA TYR A 225 0.77 4.71 -6.52
C TYR A 225 1.63 5.33 -5.41
N ARG A 226 1.18 6.45 -4.81
CA ARG A 226 1.88 7.11 -3.70
C ARG A 226 2.00 6.20 -2.48
N ARG A 227 0.95 5.46 -2.14
CA ARG A 227 0.97 4.49 -1.04
C ARG A 227 1.98 3.37 -1.27
N VAL A 228 2.02 2.82 -2.49
CA VAL A 228 3.03 1.84 -2.87
C VAL A 228 4.44 2.44 -2.83
N LEU A 229 4.60 3.67 -3.29
CA LEU A 229 5.87 4.37 -3.19
C LEU A 229 6.27 4.62 -1.73
N ARG A 230 5.38 4.97 -0.80
CA ARG A 230 5.74 5.13 0.62
C ARG A 230 6.23 3.82 1.25
N LEU A 231 5.71 2.68 0.81
CA LEU A 231 6.24 1.37 1.23
C LEU A 231 7.63 1.10 0.65
N THR A 232 7.94 1.72 -0.49
CA THR A 232 9.23 1.57 -1.18
C THR A 232 10.23 2.66 -0.77
N VAL A 233 9.74 3.83 -0.37
CA VAL A 233 10.47 5.04 -0.02
C VAL A 233 10.27 5.29 1.47
N VAL A 234 11.24 4.80 2.26
CA VAL A 234 11.45 5.24 3.63
C VAL A 234 11.84 6.72 3.57
N ILE A 235 10.86 7.63 3.69
CA ILE A 235 11.13 9.02 4.04
C ILE A 235 11.16 9.05 5.56
N VAL A 236 12.37 9.16 6.10
CA VAL A 236 12.62 9.49 7.50
C VAL A 236 12.15 10.94 7.67
N ASP A 237 11.05 11.15 8.39
CA ASP A 237 10.90 12.38 9.16
C ASP A 237 12.02 12.30 10.21
N ALA A 238 13.10 13.02 9.94
CA ALA A 238 14.10 13.33 10.92
C ALA A 238 13.43 14.30 11.88
N ASP A 239 12.73 13.75 12.88
CA ASP A 239 12.30 14.57 14.00
C ASP A 239 13.55 15.19 14.63
N GLU A 240 13.45 16.50 14.82
CA GLU A 240 14.52 17.39 15.22
C GLU A 240 15.16 16.92 16.52
N SER A 241 16.45 16.52 16.48
CA SER A 241 17.42 16.69 17.60
C SER A 241 18.74 15.91 17.42
N SER A 242 19.08 15.38 16.25
CA SER A 242 20.49 15.02 16.01
C SER A 242 21.23 16.25 15.50
N SER A 243 21.71 17.06 16.44
CA SER A 243 22.73 18.06 16.16
C SER A 243 23.86 17.38 15.39
N PHE A 244 24.09 17.82 14.16
CA PHE A 244 25.33 17.56 13.45
C PHE A 244 26.46 18.17 14.28
N MET A 245 27.05 17.37 15.16
CA MET A 245 28.32 17.70 15.77
C MET A 245 29.39 17.22 14.78
N PRO A 246 30.22 18.11 14.21
CA PRO A 246 31.31 17.67 13.37
C PRO A 246 32.21 16.79 14.23
N LEU A 247 32.52 15.59 13.72
CA LEU A 247 33.50 14.68 14.28
C LEU A 247 34.85 15.41 14.33
N LEU A 248 35.13 16.07 15.45
CA LEU A 248 36.47 16.39 15.86
C LEU A 248 37.12 15.05 16.23
N GLU A 249 38.10 14.66 15.43
CA GLU A 249 39.05 13.59 15.73
C GLU A 249 39.51 13.73 17.19
N SER A 250 39.07 12.79 18.03
CA SER A 250 39.67 12.58 19.35
C SER A 250 40.36 11.21 19.34
N PRO A 251 41.56 11.10 19.92
CA PRO A 251 42.39 9.91 19.78
C PRO A 251 41.80 8.74 20.58
N VAL A 252 41.86 7.57 19.95
CA VAL A 252 41.85 6.20 20.47
C VAL A 252 41.95 6.09 22.00
N ASP A 253 40.90 5.53 22.60
CA ASP A 253 40.95 4.72 23.82
C ASP A 253 40.13 3.44 23.54
N PRO A 254 40.67 2.22 23.70
CA PRO A 254 40.00 0.96 23.36
C PRO A 254 39.01 0.52 24.46
N GLY A 255 38.28 1.47 25.03
CA GLY A 255 37.20 1.23 26.00
C GLY A 255 35.85 1.26 25.29
N LEU A 256 34.95 0.32 25.63
CA LEU A 256 33.55 0.34 25.16
C LEU A 256 32.99 1.76 25.26
N SER A 257 32.64 2.35 24.12
CA SER A 257 32.03 3.67 24.13
C SER A 257 30.75 3.62 24.97
N PRO A 258 30.38 4.70 25.68
CA PRO A 258 29.14 4.74 26.46
C PRO A 258 27.89 4.37 25.64
N GLN A 259 27.93 4.60 24.33
CA GLN A 259 26.88 4.24 23.39
C GLN A 259 26.81 2.71 23.17
N ILE A 260 27.94 2.03 22.94
CA ILE A 260 27.97 0.57 22.79
C ILE A 260 27.56 -0.09 24.11
N ALA A 261 28.05 0.41 25.25
CA ALA A 261 27.67 -0.11 26.56
C ALA A 261 26.16 0.01 26.83
N LYS A 262 25.55 1.14 26.45
CA LYS A 262 24.10 1.34 26.55
C LYS A 262 23.33 0.40 25.61
N ALA A 263 23.75 0.32 24.35
CA ALA A 263 23.08 -0.52 23.34
C ALA A 263 23.14 -2.01 23.72
N LEU A 264 24.24 -2.48 24.32
CA LEU A 264 24.36 -3.84 24.83
C LEU A 264 23.54 -4.07 26.11
N ALA A 265 23.41 -3.06 26.98
CA ALA A 265 22.59 -3.15 28.19
C ALA A 265 21.09 -3.26 27.87
N GLU A 266 20.62 -2.58 26.82
CA GLU A 266 19.23 -2.65 26.34
C GLU A 266 18.84 -4.06 25.84
N ILE A 267 19.80 -4.90 25.43
CA ILE A 267 19.52 -6.27 24.97
C ILE A 267 18.91 -7.11 26.10
N GLY A 268 19.39 -6.94 27.34
CA GLY A 268 19.01 -7.80 28.47
C GLY A 268 17.70 -7.46 29.19
N VAL A 269 17.00 -6.41 28.77
CA VAL A 269 15.81 -5.88 29.48
C VAL A 269 14.50 -6.21 28.75
N GLU A 270 14.57 -6.60 27.48
CA GLU A 270 13.39 -6.78 26.64
C GLU A 270 12.68 -8.12 26.88
N THR A 271 11.35 -8.06 27.03
CA THR A 271 10.48 -9.23 27.24
C THR A 271 9.59 -9.55 26.02
N ASN A 272 9.52 -8.66 25.03
CA ASN A 272 8.73 -8.86 23.83
C ASN A 272 9.62 -9.36 22.67
N LYS A 273 9.20 -10.42 21.95
CA LYS A 273 9.97 -11.02 20.85
C LYS A 273 10.39 -10.02 19.78
N SER A 274 9.49 -9.14 19.35
CA SER A 274 9.82 -8.14 18.33
C SER A 274 10.78 -7.06 18.86
N ALA A 275 10.64 -6.67 20.13
CA ALA A 275 11.51 -5.67 20.75
C ALA A 275 12.90 -6.24 21.08
N ALA A 276 12.97 -7.52 21.48
CA ALA A 276 14.21 -8.24 21.70
C ALA A 276 15.01 -8.41 20.41
N ILE A 277 14.37 -8.85 19.32
CA ILE A 277 15.02 -8.96 18.00
C ILE A 277 15.60 -7.60 17.57
N GLU A 278 14.84 -6.52 17.76
CA GLU A 278 15.31 -5.17 17.47
C GLU A 278 16.49 -4.74 18.34
N SER A 279 16.38 -4.91 19.66
CA SER A 279 17.40 -4.51 20.63
C SER A 279 18.70 -5.28 20.41
N ILE A 280 18.61 -6.60 20.20
CA ILE A 280 19.73 -7.47 19.79
C ILE A 280 20.38 -6.93 18.53
N SER A 281 19.60 -6.72 17.47
CA SER A 281 20.13 -6.31 16.16
C SER A 281 20.79 -4.94 16.25
N ARG A 282 20.14 -3.98 16.90
CA ARG A 282 20.70 -2.63 17.12
C ARG A 282 21.98 -2.69 17.94
N GLY A 283 22.01 -3.46 19.03
CA GLY A 283 23.18 -3.58 19.90
C GLY A 283 24.36 -4.25 19.21
N VAL A 284 24.14 -5.37 18.53
CA VAL A 284 25.17 -6.08 17.76
C VAL A 284 25.70 -5.20 16.63
N GLY A 285 24.81 -4.59 15.83
CA GLY A 285 25.24 -3.71 14.75
C GLY A 285 26.04 -2.50 15.24
N THR A 286 25.66 -1.92 16.39
CA THR A 286 26.37 -0.76 16.96
C THR A 286 27.74 -1.17 17.48
N ALA A 287 27.85 -2.35 18.11
CA ALA A 287 29.11 -2.87 18.61
C ALA A 287 30.12 -3.16 17.49
N LEU A 288 29.63 -3.67 16.36
CA LEU A 288 30.45 -4.04 15.20
C LEU A 288 30.62 -2.91 14.16
N GLY A 289 29.98 -1.75 14.35
CA GLY A 289 29.98 -0.67 13.37
C GLY A 289 29.33 -1.05 12.03
N ALA A 290 28.36 -1.96 12.07
CA ALA A 290 27.65 -2.46 10.89
C ALA A 290 26.54 -1.48 10.44
N GLU A 291 26.21 -1.47 9.15
CA GLU A 291 25.00 -0.76 8.69
C GLU A 291 23.73 -1.49 9.01
N MET A 292 23.80 -2.82 9.07
CA MET A 292 22.62 -3.62 9.28
C MET A 292 22.99 -4.88 10.06
N ALA A 293 22.11 -5.27 10.97
CA ALA A 293 22.19 -6.51 11.70
C ALA A 293 20.86 -7.25 11.58
N LEU A 294 20.92 -8.54 11.27
CA LEU A 294 19.77 -9.40 10.99
C LEU A 294 19.86 -10.66 11.84
N ILE A 295 18.70 -11.18 12.25
CA ILE A 295 18.59 -12.46 12.95
C ILE A 295 17.94 -13.49 12.03
N TRP A 296 18.57 -14.65 11.96
CA TRP A 296 18.18 -15.77 11.11
C TRP A 296 17.79 -16.98 11.94
N GLU A 297 16.89 -17.77 11.37
CA GLU A 297 16.41 -19.04 11.90
C GLU A 297 16.45 -20.06 10.77
N LEU A 298 17.09 -21.21 11.03
CA LEU A 298 17.07 -22.35 10.12
C LEU A 298 15.92 -23.27 10.48
N ASP A 299 15.11 -23.60 9.49
CA ASP A 299 14.01 -24.55 9.64
C ASP A 299 14.52 -25.95 10.06
N PRO A 300 13.81 -26.69 10.93
CA PRO A 300 14.23 -28.02 11.37
C PRO A 300 14.44 -29.03 10.23
N ASP A 301 13.66 -28.93 9.16
CA ASP A 301 13.79 -29.80 7.98
C ASP A 301 14.87 -29.30 7.00
N ALA A 302 15.55 -28.18 7.34
CA ALA A 302 16.59 -27.53 6.55
C ALA A 302 16.17 -27.26 5.09
N LEU A 303 14.90 -26.91 4.88
CA LEU A 303 14.33 -26.59 3.56
C LEU A 303 14.37 -25.09 3.22
N PHE A 304 14.30 -24.23 4.24
CA PHE A 304 14.34 -22.77 4.11
C PHE A 304 15.06 -22.11 5.29
N VAL A 305 15.61 -20.92 5.05
CA VAL A 305 16.22 -20.06 6.07
C VAL A 305 15.35 -18.80 6.20
N ARG A 306 14.94 -18.47 7.42
CA ARG A 306 14.04 -17.36 7.71
C ARG A 306 14.79 -16.23 8.41
N CYS A 307 14.75 -15.03 7.86
CA CYS A 307 15.09 -13.82 8.60
C CYS A 307 13.90 -13.48 9.49
N ILE A 308 14.07 -13.55 10.81
CA ILE A 308 12.98 -13.26 11.77
C ILE A 308 12.83 -11.76 12.04
N GLY A 309 13.84 -10.98 11.67
CA GLY A 309 13.84 -9.52 11.73
C GLY A 309 15.26 -8.98 11.89
N GLY A 310 15.37 -7.66 11.99
CA GLY A 310 16.65 -7.01 12.16
C GLY A 310 16.56 -5.50 12.35
N TYR A 311 17.70 -4.85 12.31
CA TYR A 311 17.82 -3.40 12.40
C TYR A 311 18.83 -2.88 11.38
N ASP A 312 18.42 -1.88 10.64
CA ASP A 312 19.24 -1.11 9.71
C ASP A 312 19.67 0.16 10.44
N LEU A 313 20.92 0.17 10.88
CA LEU A 313 21.57 1.24 11.63
C LEU A 313 21.82 2.46 10.75
N LEU A 314 22.16 2.26 9.48
CA LEU A 314 22.40 3.37 8.55
C LEU A 314 21.11 4.19 8.37
N ARG A 315 19.97 3.51 8.21
CA ARG A 315 18.66 4.13 7.97
C ARG A 315 17.80 4.24 9.25
N SER A 316 18.33 3.86 10.41
CA SER A 316 17.62 3.82 11.71
C SER A 316 16.23 3.18 11.63
N ARG A 317 16.10 2.00 11.01
CA ARG A 317 14.80 1.33 10.79
C ARG A 317 14.82 -0.15 11.16
N LYS A 318 13.65 -0.69 11.50
CA LYS A 318 13.46 -2.13 11.70
C LYS A 318 13.37 -2.85 10.35
N VAL A 319 14.00 -4.01 10.26
CA VAL A 319 13.89 -4.90 9.09
C VAL A 319 12.79 -5.93 9.37
N VAL A 320 11.79 -5.98 8.51
CA VAL A 320 10.71 -6.98 8.57
C VAL A 320 11.24 -8.32 8.08
N GLY A 321 10.84 -9.40 8.74
CA GLY A 321 11.29 -10.75 8.41
C GLY A 321 10.88 -11.21 7.00
N PHE A 322 11.71 -12.05 6.39
CA PHE A 322 11.52 -12.64 5.07
C PHE A 322 12.10 -14.06 5.04
N THR A 323 11.78 -14.85 4.01
CA THR A 323 12.20 -16.27 3.93
C THR A 323 12.93 -16.52 2.62
N LEU A 324 14.03 -17.26 2.70
CA LEU A 324 14.85 -17.68 1.57
C LEU A 324 14.84 -19.21 1.43
N PRO A 325 14.72 -19.74 0.21
CA PRO A 325 14.84 -21.18 -0.01
C PRO A 325 16.32 -21.60 0.15
N VAL A 326 16.58 -22.75 0.77
CA VAL A 326 17.94 -23.19 1.11
C VAL A 326 18.87 -23.33 -0.10
N ASN A 327 18.33 -23.70 -1.25
CA ASN A 327 19.10 -23.81 -2.51
C ASN A 327 19.65 -22.48 -3.04
N GLN A 328 19.26 -21.35 -2.46
CA GLN A 328 19.76 -20.01 -2.78
C GLN A 328 20.54 -19.38 -1.62
N ALA A 329 20.70 -20.12 -0.51
CA ALA A 329 21.28 -19.67 0.75
C ALA A 329 22.21 -20.74 1.36
N ASP A 330 23.03 -21.37 0.52
CA ASP A 330 23.89 -22.50 0.90
C ASP A 330 25.02 -22.06 1.86
N SER A 331 25.56 -20.85 1.68
CA SER A 331 26.61 -20.32 2.54
C SER A 331 26.05 -19.90 3.90
N MET A 332 24.85 -19.29 3.95
CA MET A 332 24.14 -19.06 5.21
C MET A 332 23.78 -20.36 5.93
N ARG A 333 23.26 -21.38 5.23
CA ARG A 333 22.98 -22.68 5.83
C ARG A 333 24.23 -23.29 6.44
N SER A 334 25.34 -23.25 5.71
CA SER A 334 26.62 -23.79 6.19
C SER A 334 27.09 -23.03 7.43
N ALA A 335 26.98 -21.69 7.43
CA ALA A 335 27.32 -20.84 8.56
C ALA A 335 26.49 -21.13 9.82
N ILE A 336 25.18 -21.36 9.68
CA ILE A 336 24.28 -21.69 10.80
C ILE A 336 24.58 -23.09 11.38
N ILE A 337 25.05 -24.03 10.54
CA ILE A 337 25.39 -25.39 10.97
C ILE A 337 26.79 -25.46 11.59
N SER A 338 27.73 -24.67 11.09
CA SER A 338 29.11 -24.67 11.56
C SER A 338 29.28 -23.90 12.87
N ALA A 339 30.10 -24.42 13.79
CA ALA A 339 30.52 -23.65 14.96
C ALA A 339 31.55 -22.59 14.53
N GLY A 340 31.24 -21.32 14.73
CA GLY A 340 32.12 -20.20 14.41
C GLY A 340 31.40 -19.05 13.73
N TYR A 341 32.19 -18.12 13.17
CA TYR A 341 31.70 -17.12 12.23
C TYR A 341 32.10 -17.50 10.80
N HIS A 342 31.27 -17.12 9.85
CA HIS A 342 31.52 -17.25 8.43
C HIS A 342 31.49 -15.87 7.79
N ARG A 343 32.39 -15.63 6.84
CA ARG A 343 32.44 -14.39 6.07
C ARG A 343 31.89 -14.66 4.68
N LEU A 344 30.83 -13.95 4.33
CA LEU A 344 30.27 -13.94 2.98
C LEU A 344 30.94 -12.81 2.20
N ASP A 345 31.64 -13.17 1.13
CA ASP A 345 32.36 -12.23 0.30
C ASP A 345 31.63 -11.99 -1.02
N SER A 346 31.62 -10.74 -1.49
CA SER A 346 31.01 -10.35 -2.76
C SER A 346 31.60 -11.11 -3.97
N SER A 347 32.83 -11.61 -3.85
CA SER A 347 33.53 -12.34 -4.92
C SER A 347 33.18 -13.82 -5.00
N THR A 348 32.88 -14.48 -3.88
CA THR A 348 32.56 -15.91 -3.81
C THR A 348 31.07 -16.18 -3.75
N ASP A 349 30.33 -15.31 -3.07
CA ASP A 349 28.92 -15.50 -2.71
C ASP A 349 28.02 -14.44 -3.38
N GLU A 350 28.43 -13.92 -4.55
CA GLU A 350 27.76 -12.79 -5.23
C GLU A 350 26.25 -13.02 -5.39
N ALA A 351 25.85 -14.23 -5.80
CA ALA A 351 24.45 -14.57 -6.03
C ALA A 351 23.61 -14.51 -4.75
N GLU A 352 24.14 -15.03 -3.64
CA GLU A 352 23.49 -15.05 -2.33
C GLU A 352 23.46 -13.64 -1.72
N ILE A 353 24.57 -12.90 -1.76
CA ILE A 353 24.63 -11.52 -1.27
C ILE A 353 23.73 -10.59 -2.09
N ARG A 354 23.65 -10.75 -3.41
CA ARG A 354 22.75 -9.96 -4.27
C ARG A 354 21.29 -10.19 -3.91
N LEU A 355 20.92 -11.44 -3.66
CA LEU A 355 19.58 -11.79 -3.25
C LEU A 355 19.26 -11.25 -1.85
N LEU A 356 20.21 -11.34 -0.90
CA LEU A 356 20.07 -10.77 0.44
C LEU A 356 19.92 -9.24 0.40
N THR A 357 20.79 -8.56 -0.33
CA THR A 357 20.81 -7.09 -0.46
C THR A 357 19.54 -6.57 -1.15
N ASP A 358 19.01 -7.28 -2.15
CA ASP A 358 17.72 -6.95 -2.78
C ASP A 358 16.55 -7.07 -1.79
N GLN A 359 16.51 -8.14 -0.98
CA GLN A 359 15.44 -8.32 0.02
C GLN A 359 15.42 -7.22 1.09
N VAL A 360 16.59 -6.69 1.48
CA VAL A 360 16.69 -5.63 2.49
C VAL A 360 16.74 -4.21 1.89
N GLY A 361 16.72 -4.09 0.55
CA GLY A 361 16.70 -2.82 -0.17
C GLY A 361 18.04 -2.06 -0.16
N MET A 362 19.16 -2.78 -0.17
CA MET A 362 20.49 -2.22 -0.41
C MET A 362 20.78 -2.13 -1.91
N GLN A 363 21.46 -1.05 -2.32
CA GLN A 363 21.76 -0.78 -3.74
C GLN A 363 23.14 -1.30 -4.17
N TYR A 364 23.90 -1.86 -3.23
CA TYR A 364 25.25 -2.34 -3.44
C TYR A 364 25.46 -3.67 -2.70
N LEU A 365 26.44 -4.45 -3.15
CA LEU A 365 26.82 -5.71 -2.52
C LEU A 365 27.69 -5.41 -1.31
N ALA A 366 27.18 -5.73 -0.12
CA ALA A 366 27.90 -5.56 1.14
C ALA A 366 28.44 -6.91 1.62
N PRO A 367 29.73 -7.03 2.01
CA PRO A 367 30.22 -8.23 2.66
C PRO A 367 29.52 -8.43 4.00
N ALA A 368 29.30 -9.70 4.36
CA ALA A 368 28.58 -10.05 5.58
C ALA A 368 29.41 -10.96 6.50
N LEU A 369 29.21 -10.80 7.81
CA LEU A 369 29.64 -11.78 8.80
C LEU A 369 28.41 -12.46 9.39
N VAL A 370 28.44 -13.78 9.46
CA VAL A 370 27.37 -14.61 10.02
C VAL A 370 27.95 -15.44 11.14
N ALA A 371 27.31 -15.47 12.31
CA ALA A 371 27.70 -16.37 13.40
C ALA A 371 26.48 -17.13 13.92
N ALA A 372 26.66 -18.45 14.10
CA ALA A 372 25.63 -19.30 14.68
C ALA A 372 25.43 -18.95 16.17
N LEU A 373 24.17 -18.89 16.60
CA LEU A 373 23.80 -18.70 17.99
C LEU A 373 23.66 -20.08 18.65
N PRO A 374 24.32 -20.33 19.80
CA PRO A 374 24.14 -21.56 20.54
C PRO A 374 22.70 -21.58 21.05
N SER A 375 21.95 -22.62 20.70
CA SER A 375 20.63 -22.85 21.27
C SER A 375 20.62 -24.15 22.05
N VAL A 376 19.90 -24.16 23.16
CA VAL A 376 19.63 -25.36 23.96
C VAL A 376 18.56 -26.24 23.28
N HIS A 377 17.85 -25.70 22.29
CA HIS A 377 16.71 -26.34 21.61
C HIS A 377 17.08 -26.83 20.20
N GLU A 378 16.18 -27.58 19.55
CA GLU A 378 16.37 -28.04 18.17
C GLU A 378 16.39 -26.89 17.13
N GLN A 379 15.96 -25.68 17.53
CA GLN A 379 15.97 -24.50 16.66
C GLN A 379 17.37 -23.90 16.56
N ARG A 380 17.83 -23.64 15.34
CA ARG A 380 19.15 -23.06 15.08
C ARG A 380 18.99 -21.64 14.61
N TYR A 381 19.59 -20.72 15.37
CA TYR A 381 19.58 -19.30 15.04
C TYR A 381 20.98 -18.84 14.60
N ALA A 382 21.04 -17.72 13.89
CA ALA A 382 22.28 -17.00 13.63
C ALA A 382 22.05 -15.50 13.65
N VAL A 383 23.13 -14.76 13.92
CA VAL A 383 23.15 -13.31 13.76
C VAL A 383 24.05 -12.98 12.57
N MET A 384 23.61 -12.04 11.74
CA MET A 384 24.35 -11.58 10.57
C MET A 384 24.52 -10.08 10.63
N VAL A 385 25.71 -9.57 10.31
CA VAL A 385 25.99 -8.14 10.16
C VAL A 385 26.51 -7.83 8.76
N LEU A 386 26.07 -6.69 8.21
CA LEU A 386 26.40 -6.20 6.87
C LEU A 386 27.16 -4.88 6.99
N SER A 387 28.26 -4.77 6.24
CA SER A 387 29.26 -3.69 6.38
C SER A 387 28.92 -2.43 5.56
N PRO A 388 29.32 -1.23 6.05
CA PRO A 388 29.05 0.08 5.43
C PRO A 388 29.75 0.47 4.15
N ASP A 389 30.72 -0.31 3.69
CA ASP A 389 31.39 0.04 2.45
C ASP A 389 31.78 -1.23 1.72
N SER A 390 31.38 -1.34 0.44
CA SER A 390 31.87 -2.39 -0.48
C SER A 390 33.41 -2.40 -0.63
N LEU A 391 34.10 -1.41 -0.04
CA LEU A 391 35.53 -1.21 -0.04
C LEU A 391 36.21 -1.64 1.27
N ALA A 392 35.46 -1.90 2.34
CA ALA A 392 35.98 -2.25 3.66
C ALA A 392 35.53 -3.66 4.07
N ASP A 393 36.47 -4.59 3.93
CA ASP A 393 36.30 -5.98 4.33
C ASP A 393 36.27 -6.17 5.85
N TRP A 394 35.49 -7.15 6.30
CA TRP A 394 35.50 -7.58 7.69
C TRP A 394 36.85 -8.17 8.10
N ASN A 395 37.42 -7.65 9.19
CA ASN A 395 38.68 -8.12 9.77
C ASN A 395 38.45 -9.26 10.80
N GLU A 396 39.53 -9.93 11.21
CA GLU A 396 39.45 -11.00 12.21
C GLU A 396 38.96 -10.51 13.57
N ASP A 397 39.29 -9.28 13.95
CA ASP A 397 38.86 -8.65 15.21
C ASP A 397 37.32 -8.52 15.29
N ALA A 398 36.67 -8.13 14.17
CA ALA A 398 35.22 -8.08 14.07
C ALA A 398 34.59 -9.47 14.18
N GLY A 399 35.23 -10.49 13.59
CA GLY A 399 34.80 -11.89 13.75
C GLY A 399 34.86 -12.36 15.21
N GLN A 400 35.94 -12.02 15.93
CA GLN A 400 36.09 -12.35 17.35
C GLN A 400 35.10 -11.58 18.24
N LEU A 401 34.86 -10.29 17.93
CA LEU A 401 33.87 -9.49 18.63
C LEU A 401 32.46 -10.04 18.44
N LEU A 402 32.12 -10.45 17.22
CA LEU A 402 30.84 -11.09 16.91
C LEU A 402 30.67 -12.37 17.73
N LEU A 403 31.69 -13.23 17.79
CA LEU A 403 31.67 -14.45 18.62
C LEU A 403 31.51 -14.14 20.11
N ALA A 404 32.10 -13.06 20.62
CA ALA A 404 31.94 -12.67 22.02
C ALA A 404 30.50 -12.23 22.36
N LEU A 405 29.73 -11.77 21.37
CA LEU A 405 28.34 -11.32 21.53
C LEU A 405 27.31 -12.44 21.38
N VAL A 406 27.69 -13.57 20.77
CA VAL A 406 26.82 -14.70 20.47
C VAL A 406 26.14 -15.28 21.73
N ASP A 407 26.88 -15.50 22.82
CA ASP A 407 26.33 -16.08 24.07
C ASP A 407 25.33 -15.15 24.79
N PRO A 408 25.59 -13.84 24.98
CA PRO A 408 24.58 -12.90 25.47
C PRO A 408 23.33 -12.85 24.60
N VAL A 409 23.50 -12.80 23.28
CA VAL A 409 22.38 -12.71 22.32
C VAL A 409 21.51 -13.95 22.36
N ALA A 410 22.12 -15.13 22.34
CA ALA A 410 21.42 -16.41 22.42
C ALA A 410 20.54 -16.51 23.67
N ARG A 411 21.07 -16.11 24.84
CA ARG A 411 20.31 -16.15 26.10
C ARG A 411 19.06 -15.28 26.09
N VAL A 412 19.15 -14.07 25.53
CA VAL A 412 17.99 -13.18 25.42
C VAL A 412 16.98 -13.72 24.42
N LEU A 413 17.44 -14.22 23.28
CA LEU A 413 16.55 -14.80 22.28
C LEU A 413 15.79 -16.01 22.84
N ASP A 414 16.50 -16.93 23.50
CA ASP A 414 15.92 -18.12 24.15
C ASP A 414 14.88 -17.73 25.22
N ASN A 415 15.15 -16.71 26.05
CA ASN A 415 14.21 -16.26 27.08
C ASN A 415 12.87 -15.80 26.48
N VAL A 416 12.93 -15.05 25.40
CA VAL A 416 11.75 -14.40 24.81
C VAL A 416 10.99 -15.33 23.85
N THR A 417 11.63 -16.38 23.34
CA THR A 417 10.95 -17.43 22.59
C THR A 417 10.19 -18.41 23.48
N ASN A 418 10.54 -18.53 24.76
CA ASN A 418 9.96 -19.51 25.68
C ASN A 418 8.68 -19.03 26.40
N GLU A 419 8.54 -17.72 26.69
CA GLU A 419 7.34 -17.19 27.36
C GLU A 419 6.04 -17.30 26.53
N GLY A 420 6.14 -17.67 25.25
CA GLY A 420 4.97 -17.89 24.38
C GLY A 420 4.39 -19.31 24.42
N GLN A 421 4.97 -20.23 25.20
CA GLN A 421 4.53 -21.63 25.28
C GLN A 421 4.05 -22.09 26.67
N SER A 422 3.94 -21.20 27.67
CA SER A 422 3.38 -21.56 28.99
C SER A 422 1.91 -21.20 29.15
#